data_AF-A0A6L8DIA9-F1
#
_entry.id   AF-A0A6L8DIA9-F1
#
_cell.length_a   1.000
_cell.length_b   1.000
_cell.length_c   1.000
_cell.angle_alpha   90.00
_cell.angle_beta   90.00
_cell.angle_gamma   90.00
#
_symmetry.space_group_name_H-M   'P 1'
#
loop_
_entity.id
_entity.type
_entity.pdbx_description
1 polymer ?
#
loop_
_entity_poly.entity_id
_entity_poly.type
_entity_poly.pdbx_seq_one_letter_code
_entity_poly.pdbx_strand_id
1 'polypeptide(L)'
;MIYATVDSIPKPVFDLIPITGSKAKTVMADPGDDFNKTDIVGNPDLPFSRLIFAGHSEQIWFVYSEEGGIGYHIRLLLYEYSNGQVVLRNELVFFQKASDLDELRQLIVSAEEIWITGLTF
;
A
#
# COMPACT_ATOMS: atom_id res chain seq x y z
N MET A 1 5.25 -4.82 -14.57
CA MET A 1 6.47 -5.31 -13.87
C MET A 1 6.21 -5.30 -12.37
N ILE A 2 6.80 -6.23 -11.60
CA ILE A 2 6.67 -6.31 -10.13
C ILE A 2 8.01 -6.01 -9.47
N TYR A 3 7.93 -5.29 -8.36
CA TYR A 3 9.02 -4.73 -7.59
C TYR A 3 8.92 -5.25 -6.16
N ALA A 4 10.04 -5.78 -5.66
CA ALA A 4 10.11 -6.44 -4.36
C ALA A 4 10.91 -5.64 -3.32
N THR A 5 11.35 -4.42 -3.65
CA THR A 5 12.03 -3.52 -2.70
C THR A 5 11.53 -2.09 -2.86
N VAL A 6 11.58 -1.32 -1.77
CA VAL A 6 11.19 0.09 -1.72
C VAL A 6 12.00 0.92 -2.72
N ASP A 7 13.32 0.68 -2.80
CA ASP A 7 14.23 1.41 -3.69
C ASP A 7 13.92 1.24 -5.18
N SER A 8 13.14 0.22 -5.54
CA SER A 8 12.74 -0.04 -6.91
C SER A 8 11.43 0.65 -7.32
N ILE A 9 10.74 1.30 -6.38
CA ILE A 9 9.59 2.17 -6.64
C ILE A 9 10.13 3.51 -7.19
N PRO A 10 9.62 4.01 -8.34
CA PRO A 10 10.03 5.31 -8.85
C PRO A 10 9.78 6.41 -7.84
N LYS A 11 10.77 7.28 -7.66
CA LYS A 11 10.71 8.41 -6.73
C LYS A 11 9.40 9.23 -6.81
N PRO A 12 8.85 9.57 -8.00
CA PRO A 12 7.60 10.31 -8.08
C PRO A 12 6.38 9.58 -7.50
N VAL A 13 6.39 8.24 -7.52
CA VAL A 13 5.35 7.42 -6.89
C VAL A 13 5.60 7.34 -5.38
N PHE A 14 6.84 7.08 -4.99
CA PHE A 14 7.24 6.96 -3.59
C PHE A 14 6.97 8.25 -2.78
N ASP A 15 7.32 9.41 -3.35
CA ASP A 15 7.11 10.72 -2.71
C ASP A 15 5.62 11.06 -2.49
N LEU A 16 4.70 10.35 -3.17
CA LEU A 16 3.25 10.50 -3.02
C LEU A 16 2.61 9.41 -2.17
N ILE A 17 3.38 8.53 -1.54
CA ILE A 17 2.85 7.59 -0.55
C ILE A 17 2.44 8.39 0.69
N PRO A 18 1.14 8.42 1.05
CA PRO A 18 0.69 9.18 2.21
C PRO A 18 1.31 8.59 3.48
N ILE A 19 1.94 9.45 4.28
CA ILE A 19 2.59 9.06 5.54
C ILE A 19 1.51 8.67 6.54
N THR A 20 1.63 7.46 7.08
CA THR A 20 0.80 6.95 8.18
C THR A 20 1.59 7.08 9.50
N GLY A 21 0.93 7.55 10.56
CA GLY A 21 1.53 7.74 11.88
C GLY A 21 2.26 9.08 12.11
N SER A 22 2.66 9.31 13.36
CA SER A 22 3.00 10.65 13.87
C SER A 22 4.47 11.08 13.71
N LYS A 23 5.38 10.22 13.21
CA LYS A 23 6.81 10.55 13.11
C LYS A 23 7.45 9.96 11.86
N ALA A 24 7.57 10.82 10.85
CA ALA A 24 8.28 10.57 9.61
C ALA A 24 9.80 10.59 9.83
N LYS A 25 10.46 9.46 9.58
CA LYS A 25 11.88 9.44 9.21
C LYS A 25 12.22 8.29 8.24
N THR A 26 11.45 7.22 8.32
CA THR A 26 11.50 6.07 7.41
C THR A 26 10.06 5.83 6.93
N VAL A 27 9.77 6.05 5.64
CA VAL A 27 8.37 6.05 5.15
C VAL A 27 7.82 4.62 5.09
N MET A 28 8.66 3.64 4.73
CA MET A 28 8.26 2.25 4.48
C MET A 28 9.45 1.30 4.63
N ALA A 29 9.23 0.13 5.23
CA ALA A 29 10.20 -0.97 5.28
C ALA A 29 10.14 -1.85 4.02
N ASP A 30 11.25 -2.53 3.71
CA ASP A 30 11.29 -3.56 2.68
C ASP A 30 10.50 -4.81 3.09
N PRO A 31 10.08 -5.67 2.13
CA PRO A 31 9.38 -6.90 2.45
C PRO A 31 10.22 -7.80 3.36
N GLY A 32 9.66 -8.15 4.52
CA GLY A 32 10.30 -9.00 5.51
C GLY A 32 11.04 -8.25 6.63
N ASP A 33 11.37 -6.97 6.44
CA ASP A 33 12.03 -6.16 7.47
C ASP A 33 11.10 -5.81 8.64
N ASP A 34 11.68 -5.40 9.76
CA ASP A 34 10.93 -4.99 10.94
C ASP A 34 10.23 -3.63 10.72
N PHE A 35 9.02 -3.52 11.26
CA PHE A 35 8.24 -2.28 11.25
C PHE A 35 7.32 -2.23 12.48
N ASN A 36 6.84 -1.05 12.84
CA ASN A 36 5.89 -0.84 13.93
C ASN A 36 4.48 -1.28 13.51
N LYS A 37 4.12 -2.53 13.83
CA LYS A 37 2.81 -3.12 13.49
C LYS A 37 1.65 -2.54 14.31
N THR A 38 1.89 -2.09 15.53
CA THR A 38 0.87 -1.53 16.43
C THR A 38 1.17 -0.07 16.75
N ASP A 39 0.24 0.59 17.44
CA ASP A 39 0.42 1.93 18.00
C ASP A 39 1.38 1.97 19.20
N ILE A 40 1.74 0.81 19.76
CA ILE A 40 2.77 0.68 20.79
C ILE A 40 4.14 0.72 20.12
N VAL A 41 4.78 1.89 20.20
CA VAL A 41 6.11 2.12 19.59
C VAL A 41 7.20 1.46 20.41
N GLY A 42 7.63 0.27 20.00
CA GLY A 42 8.78 -0.43 20.58
C GLY A 42 10.12 0.15 20.11
N ASN A 43 10.19 0.58 18.84
CA ASN A 43 11.36 1.26 18.29
C ASN A 43 10.90 2.46 17.43
N PRO A 44 11.17 3.71 17.84
CA PRO A 44 10.74 4.90 17.13
C PRO A 44 11.45 5.12 15.79
N ASP A 45 12.52 4.38 15.49
CA ASP A 45 13.26 4.48 14.23
C ASP A 45 12.69 3.56 13.13
N LEU A 46 11.80 2.63 13.50
CA LEU A 46 11.13 1.75 12.54
C LEU A 46 9.96 2.46 11.84
N PRO A 47 9.73 2.19 10.55
CA PRO A 47 8.57 2.69 9.83
C PRO A 47 7.26 2.09 10.38
N PHE A 48 6.13 2.71 10.07
CA PHE A 48 4.79 2.16 10.37
C PHE A 48 4.17 1.42 9.19
N SER A 49 4.82 1.45 8.02
CA SER A 49 4.39 0.70 6.85
C SER A 49 5.49 -0.25 6.38
N ARG A 50 5.10 -1.35 5.76
CA ARG A 50 6.02 -2.31 5.13
C ARG A 50 5.51 -2.70 3.76
N LEU A 51 6.39 -2.64 2.76
CA LEU A 51 6.06 -3.09 1.42
C LEU A 51 5.74 -4.59 1.42
N ILE A 52 4.68 -4.98 0.73
CA ILE A 52 4.44 -6.39 0.38
C ILE A 52 4.96 -6.60 -1.04
N PHE A 53 4.44 -5.82 -1.99
CA PHE A 53 4.98 -5.70 -3.35
C PHE A 53 4.44 -4.43 -4.02
N ALA A 54 5.14 -3.95 -5.04
CA ALA A 54 4.69 -2.86 -5.90
C ALA A 54 4.75 -3.29 -7.37
N GLY A 55 4.07 -2.55 -8.24
CA GLY A 55 4.05 -2.89 -9.65
C GLY A 55 3.51 -1.79 -10.53
N HIS A 56 3.61 -2.02 -11.84
CA HIS A 56 2.91 -1.20 -12.81
C HIS A 56 2.43 -2.00 -14.02
N SER A 57 1.40 -1.48 -14.65
CA SER A 57 0.91 -1.84 -15.98
C SER A 57 0.63 -0.55 -16.74
N GLU A 58 1.30 -0.35 -17.88
CA GLU A 58 1.19 0.87 -18.69
C GLU A 58 1.42 2.14 -17.85
N GLN A 59 0.40 2.98 -17.70
CA GLN A 59 0.40 4.23 -16.94
C GLN A 59 -0.06 4.05 -15.50
N ILE A 60 -0.47 2.85 -15.09
CA ILE A 60 -0.95 2.61 -13.73
C ILE A 60 0.15 1.96 -12.90
N TRP A 61 0.50 2.63 -11.80
CA TRP A 61 1.37 2.11 -10.75
C TRP A 61 0.52 1.71 -9.55
N PHE A 62 1.00 0.72 -8.81
CA PHE A 62 0.40 0.37 -7.53
C PHE A 62 1.45 0.04 -6.47
N VAL A 63 1.09 0.32 -5.22
CA VAL A 63 1.87 -0.02 -4.03
C VAL A 63 0.95 -0.79 -3.08
N TYR A 64 1.35 -2.01 -2.72
CA TYR A 64 0.63 -2.85 -1.77
C TYR A 64 1.46 -3.01 -0.50
N SER A 65 0.95 -2.49 0.62
CA SER A 65 1.69 -2.38 1.89
C SER A 65 0.88 -2.88 3.09
N GLU A 66 1.60 -3.36 4.09
CA GLU A 66 1.10 -3.50 5.46
C GLU A 66 1.20 -2.15 6.15
N GLU A 67 0.15 -1.78 6.89
CA GLU A 67 0.08 -0.54 7.66
C GLU A 67 -0.18 -0.89 9.14
N GLY A 68 0.68 -0.37 10.02
CA GLY A 68 0.55 -0.52 11.47
C GLY A 68 -0.22 0.62 12.13
N GLY A 69 -0.12 0.70 13.46
CA GLY A 69 -0.82 1.69 14.28
C GLY A 69 -2.05 1.12 15.00
N ILE A 70 -3.07 1.96 15.23
CA ILE A 70 -4.26 1.61 16.04
C ILE A 70 -5.06 0.47 15.40
N GLY A 71 -4.98 0.32 14.07
CA GLY A 71 -5.59 -0.77 13.33
C GLY A 71 -4.62 -1.27 12.27
N TYR A 72 -4.05 -2.45 12.49
CA TYR A 72 -3.28 -3.12 11.45
C TYR A 72 -4.18 -3.44 10.25
N HIS A 73 -3.79 -2.99 9.07
CA HIS A 73 -4.52 -3.24 7.83
C HIS A 73 -3.56 -3.33 6.65
N ILE A 74 -4.10 -3.72 5.52
CA ILE A 74 -3.39 -3.77 4.25
C ILE A 74 -3.91 -2.64 3.38
N ARG A 75 -3.02 -1.96 2.67
CA ARG A 75 -3.32 -0.80 1.86
C ARG A 75 -2.86 -1.04 0.43
N LEU A 76 -3.72 -0.70 -0.52
CA LEU A 76 -3.39 -0.68 -1.95
C LEU A 76 -3.59 0.74 -2.47
N LEU A 77 -2.52 1.34 -2.95
CA LEU A 77 -2.53 2.65 -3.58
C LEU A 77 -2.41 2.47 -5.07
N LEU A 78 -3.30 3.09 -5.83
CA LEU A 78 -3.28 3.10 -7.29
C LEU A 78 -2.95 4.51 -7.76
N TYR A 79 -1.89 4.62 -8.55
CA TYR A 79 -1.41 5.86 -9.12
C TYR A 79 -1.52 5.82 -10.63
N GLU A 80 -1.88 6.95 -11.23
CA GLU A 80 -1.68 7.17 -12.64
C GLU A 80 -0.39 7.97 -12.84
N TYR A 81 0.49 7.45 -13.67
CA TYR A 81 1.72 8.09 -14.13
C TYR A 81 1.55 8.42 -15.62
N SER A 82 1.32 9.68 -15.93
CA SER A 82 1.20 10.18 -17.30
C SER A 82 1.92 11.52 -17.47
N ASN A 83 2.61 11.72 -18.59
CA ASN A 83 3.30 12.97 -18.94
C ASN A 83 4.24 13.53 -17.86
N GLY A 84 4.96 12.66 -17.14
CA GLY A 84 5.87 13.08 -16.06
C GLY A 84 5.16 13.44 -14.74
N GLN A 85 3.83 13.32 -14.67
CA GLN A 85 3.03 13.58 -13.48
C GLN A 85 2.54 12.26 -12.89
N VAL A 86 2.51 12.19 -11.56
CA VAL A 86 1.93 11.08 -10.82
C VAL A 86 0.77 11.62 -9.99
N VAL A 87 -0.37 10.94 -10.06
CA VAL A 87 -1.59 11.29 -9.32
C VAL A 87 -2.14 10.05 -8.64
N LEU A 88 -2.42 10.14 -7.34
CA LEU A 88 -3.15 9.09 -6.63
C LEU A 88 -4.60 9.04 -7.16
N ARG A 89 -4.99 7.88 -7.69
CA ARG A 89 -6.33 7.64 -8.27
C ARG A 89 -7.25 6.94 -7.31
N ASN A 90 -6.73 5.95 -6.60
CA ASN A 90 -7.54 5.20 -5.67
C ASN A 90 -6.71 4.71 -4.48
N GLU A 91 -7.40 4.50 -3.38
CA GLU A 91 -6.86 3.88 -2.18
C GLU A 91 -7.87 2.84 -1.71
N LEU A 92 -7.40 1.60 -1.56
CA LEU A 92 -8.20 0.50 -1.04
C LEU A 92 -7.57 -0.02 0.25
N VAL A 93 -8.43 -0.37 1.19
CA VAL A 93 -8.04 -0.93 2.49
C VAL A 93 -8.62 -2.33 2.61
N PHE A 94 -7.78 -3.28 3.01
CA PHE A 94 -8.15 -4.67 3.25
C PHE A 94 -7.74 -5.09 4.65
N PHE A 95 -8.49 -6.03 5.23
CA PHE A 95 -8.11 -6.69 6.48
C PHE A 95 -7.49 -8.08 6.24
N GLN A 96 -7.45 -8.51 4.97
CA GLN A 96 -6.82 -9.74 4.53
C GLN A 96 -5.68 -9.40 3.58
N LYS A 97 -4.56 -10.11 3.72
CA LYS A 97 -3.37 -9.94 2.89
C LYS A 97 -3.38 -10.95 1.76
N ALA A 98 -3.26 -10.47 0.52
CA ALA A 98 -2.93 -11.30 -0.63
C ALA A 98 -1.43 -11.60 -0.65
N SER A 99 -1.09 -12.84 -0.98
CA SER A 99 0.29 -13.33 -1.08
C SER A 99 0.89 -13.06 -2.46
N ASP A 100 0.04 -12.93 -3.48
CA ASP A 100 0.42 -12.68 -4.86
C ASP A 100 -0.63 -11.83 -5.61
N LEU A 101 -0.38 -11.59 -6.91
CA LEU A 101 -1.26 -10.78 -7.74
C LEU A 101 -2.62 -11.42 -8.03
N ASP A 102 -2.70 -12.75 -8.08
CA ASP A 102 -3.95 -13.43 -8.40
C ASP A 102 -4.88 -13.39 -7.19
N GLU A 103 -4.35 -13.60 -5.99
CA GLU A 103 -5.09 -13.35 -4.74
C GLU A 103 -5.49 -11.88 -4.61
N LEU A 104 -4.60 -10.93 -4.95
CA LEU A 104 -4.93 -9.50 -4.87
C LEU A 104 -6.07 -9.13 -5.83
N ARG A 105 -6.07 -9.68 -7.05
CA ARG A 105 -7.17 -9.49 -8.01
C ARG A 105 -8.48 -10.02 -7.46
N GLN A 106 -8.48 -11.20 -6.85
CA GLN A 106 -9.67 -11.77 -6.23
C GLN A 106 -10.19 -10.87 -5.09
N LEU A 107 -9.29 -10.34 -4.26
CA LEU A 107 -9.68 -9.40 -3.20
C LEU A 107 -10.29 -8.13 -3.76
N ILE A 108 -9.72 -7.53 -4.81
CA ILE A 108 -10.27 -6.32 -5.44
C ILE A 108 -11.67 -6.58 -6.01
N VAL A 109 -11.84 -7.66 -6.78
CA VAL A 109 -13.14 -8.03 -7.34
C VAL A 109 -14.17 -8.24 -6.24
N SER A 110 -13.81 -8.98 -5.18
CA SER A 110 -14.72 -9.20 -4.05
C SER A 110 -15.09 -7.90 -3.32
N ALA A 111 -14.15 -6.96 -3.20
CA ALA A 111 -14.40 -5.66 -2.60
C ALA A 111 -15.39 -4.85 -3.46
N GLU A 112 -15.17 -4.78 -4.78
CA GLU A 112 -16.07 -4.08 -5.71
C GLU A 112 -17.47 -4.70 -5.73
N GLU A 113 -17.61 -6.03 -5.66
CA GLU A 113 -18.90 -6.72 -5.57
C GLU A 113 -19.64 -6.37 -4.27
N ILE A 114 -18.94 -6.22 -3.15
CA ILE A 114 -19.52 -5.77 -1.86
C ILE A 114 -20.03 -4.33 -1.98
N TRP A 115 -19.30 -3.44 -2.66
CA TRP A 115 -19.74 -2.06 -2.86
C TRP A 115 -20.91 -1.93 -3.84
N ILE A 116 -21.01 -2.81 -4.85
CA ILE A 116 -22.13 -2.83 -5.82
C ILE A 116 -23.41 -3.41 -5.18
N THR A 117 -23.29 -4.39 -4.29
CA THR A 117 -24.43 -5.03 -3.62
C THR A 117 -24.82 -4.38 -2.29
N GLY A 118 -23.96 -3.52 -1.73
CA GLY A 118 -24.09 -2.90 -0.40
C GLY A 118 -24.90 -1.61 -0.31
N LEU A 119 -25.62 -1.18 -1.37
CA LEU A 119 -26.57 -0.07 -1.32
C LEU A 119 -28.03 -0.57 -1.33
N THR A 120 -28.40 -1.29 -0.27
CA THR A 120 -29.78 -1.30 0.22
C THR A 120 -29.72 -1.05 1.72
N PHE A 121 -29.81 0.23 2.10
CA PHE A 121 -30.30 0.68 3.39
C PHE A 121 -31.54 1.52 3.13
#